data_AF-A0A517NV15-F1
#
_entry.id   AF-A0A517NV15-F1
#
_cell.length_a   1.000
_cell.length_b   1.000
_cell.length_c   1.000
_cell.angle_alpha   90.00
_cell.angle_beta   90.00
_cell.angle_gamma   90.00
#
_symmetry.space_group_name_H-M   'P 1'
#
loop_
_entity.id
_entity.type
_entity.pdbx_description
1 polymer ?
#
loop_
_entity_poly.entity_id
_entity_poly.type
_entity_poly.pdbx_seq_one_letter_code
_entity_poly.pdbx_strand_id
1 'polypeptide(L)'
;MQNQLRRTHATELTDAELILFDIIATRGGTRRYFHPDVFPLQYNYPSHGFTPNDLSAALNRFEASGWATGSDFIDRHSKSDREISITDAGARLWESERQPDWSRLVMEWYGRSRPNTERHRVSVLGHSHAICQRFFDVSCECGFFDYDLGPVVSRMANRKLIYWRPVQPVYLISGWLNSWHGRADWEHFQRERVWWRFADEIGTLWELPSADG
;
A
#
# COMPACT_ATOMS: atom_id res chain seq x y z
N MET A 1 -3.50 -12.33 -17.69
CA MET A 1 -2.37 -11.45 -18.07
C MET A 1 -1.54 -11.23 -16.82
N GLN A 2 -0.25 -11.55 -16.86
CA GLN A 2 0.67 -11.06 -15.82
C GLN A 2 0.73 -9.54 -15.98
N ASN A 3 0.24 -8.79 -15.00
CA ASN A 3 0.48 -7.35 -14.95
C ASN A 3 1.99 -7.17 -14.74
N GLN A 4 2.67 -6.80 -15.81
CA GLN A 4 4.09 -6.51 -15.78
C GLN A 4 4.34 -5.34 -14.83
N LEU A 5 5.37 -5.47 -13.99
CA LEU A 5 5.74 -4.44 -13.04
C LEU A 5 6.21 -3.20 -13.82
N ARG A 6 5.54 -2.07 -13.66
CA ARG A 6 5.92 -0.81 -14.31
C ARG A 6 6.87 -0.03 -13.41
N ARG A 7 8.04 0.34 -13.93
CA ARG A 7 9.12 0.97 -13.18
C ARG A 7 9.99 1.84 -14.09
N THR A 8 10.83 2.69 -13.51
CA THR A 8 11.69 3.60 -14.27
C THR A 8 13.02 3.00 -14.69
N HIS A 9 13.42 1.86 -14.10
CA HIS A 9 14.76 1.27 -14.28
C HIS A 9 15.90 2.20 -13.81
N ALA A 10 15.61 3.07 -12.83
CA ALA A 10 16.63 3.95 -12.25
C ALA A 10 17.66 3.20 -11.37
N THR A 11 17.43 1.92 -11.07
CA THR A 11 18.26 1.10 -10.19
C THR A 11 18.43 -0.32 -10.75
N GLU A 12 19.43 -1.03 -10.22
CA GLU A 12 19.73 -2.42 -10.56
C GLU A 12 18.86 -3.45 -9.81
N LEU A 13 17.79 -3.00 -9.11
CA LEU A 13 16.88 -3.95 -8.47
C LEU A 13 16.25 -4.86 -9.53
N THR A 14 16.15 -6.14 -9.26
CA THR A 14 15.29 -7.03 -10.08
C THR A 14 13.80 -6.79 -9.77
N ASP A 15 12.90 -7.27 -10.61
CA ASP A 15 11.46 -7.14 -10.34
C ASP A 15 11.03 -7.84 -9.05
N ALA A 16 11.61 -9.01 -8.77
CA ALA A 16 11.42 -9.73 -7.52
C ALA A 16 11.84 -8.89 -6.31
N GLU A 17 12.97 -8.18 -6.43
CA GLU A 17 13.48 -7.30 -5.38
C GLU A 17 12.60 -6.07 -5.21
N LEU A 18 12.17 -5.45 -6.31
CA LEU A 18 11.28 -4.29 -6.27
C LEU A 18 9.93 -4.64 -5.63
N ILE A 19 9.39 -5.84 -5.85
CA ILE A 19 8.18 -6.33 -5.17
C ILE A 19 8.38 -6.40 -3.65
N LEU A 20 9.51 -6.93 -3.16
CA LEU A 20 9.81 -6.91 -1.72
C LEU A 20 9.95 -5.47 -1.22
N PHE A 21 10.64 -4.64 -2.00
CA PHE A 21 10.96 -3.26 -1.64
C PHE A 21 9.73 -2.36 -1.58
N ASP A 22 8.72 -2.60 -2.42
CA ASP A 22 7.41 -1.95 -2.34
C ASP A 22 6.74 -2.15 -0.99
N ILE A 23 6.75 -3.38 -0.49
CA ILE A 23 6.14 -3.70 0.79
C ILE A 23 6.95 -3.09 1.93
N ILE A 24 8.29 -3.20 1.88
CA ILE A 24 9.16 -2.57 2.86
C ILE A 24 8.94 -1.05 2.87
N ALA A 25 8.90 -0.38 1.72
CA ALA A 25 8.72 1.06 1.60
C ALA A 25 7.32 1.51 2.07
N THR A 26 6.27 0.78 1.74
CA THR A 26 4.90 1.21 2.05
C THR A 26 4.46 0.85 3.48
N ARG A 27 4.92 -0.28 4.02
CA ARG A 27 4.41 -0.85 5.27
C ARG A 27 5.47 -1.31 6.26
N GLY A 28 6.71 -1.52 5.81
CA GLY A 28 7.67 -2.32 6.55
C GLY A 28 7.18 -3.76 6.68
N GLY A 29 7.72 -4.51 7.65
CA GLY A 29 7.19 -5.83 7.95
C GLY A 29 8.03 -6.63 8.90
N THR A 30 7.67 -7.90 9.06
CA THR A 30 8.49 -8.88 9.76
C THR A 30 9.00 -9.88 8.75
N ARG A 31 10.24 -10.36 8.91
CA ARG A 31 10.94 -11.17 7.92
C ARG A 31 10.15 -12.40 7.51
N ARG A 32 9.46 -13.05 8.46
CA ARG A 32 8.58 -14.20 8.18
C ARG A 32 7.44 -13.90 7.20
N TYR A 33 6.95 -12.66 7.16
CA TYR A 33 5.86 -12.26 6.25
C TYR A 33 6.35 -12.09 4.81
N PHE A 34 7.65 -12.02 4.60
CA PHE A 34 8.25 -12.02 3.26
C PHE A 34 8.47 -13.43 2.71
N HIS A 35 8.20 -14.49 3.47
CA HIS A 35 8.35 -15.86 2.98
C HIS A 35 7.41 -16.12 1.80
N PRO A 36 7.84 -16.83 0.73
CA PRO A 36 7.06 -17.00 -0.50
C PRO A 36 5.64 -17.56 -0.28
N ASP A 37 5.46 -18.46 0.70
CA ASP A 37 4.15 -19.05 1.02
C ASP A 37 3.23 -18.12 1.81
N VAL A 38 3.78 -17.08 2.43
CA VAL A 38 3.06 -16.15 3.32
C VAL A 38 2.80 -14.82 2.63
N PHE A 39 3.77 -14.33 1.85
CA PHE A 39 3.79 -12.99 1.28
C PHE A 39 2.51 -12.65 0.48
N PRO A 40 2.05 -13.47 -0.49
CA PRO A 40 0.88 -13.12 -1.28
C PRO A 40 -0.39 -12.99 -0.44
N LEU A 41 -0.54 -13.85 0.58
CA LEU A 41 -1.70 -13.85 1.46
C LEU A 41 -1.66 -12.70 2.46
N GLN A 42 -0.49 -12.44 3.05
CA GLN A 42 -0.31 -11.42 4.07
C GLN A 42 -0.46 -10.00 3.51
N TYR A 43 0.04 -9.77 2.29
CA TYR A 43 0.05 -8.45 1.69
C TYR A 43 -1.01 -8.25 0.60
N ASN A 44 -1.70 -9.32 0.19
CA ASN A 44 -2.59 -9.32 -0.97
C ASN A 44 -1.89 -8.73 -2.21
N TYR A 45 -0.69 -9.25 -2.49
CA TYR A 45 0.25 -8.74 -3.49
C TYR A 45 0.79 -9.89 -4.34
N PRO A 46 1.24 -9.66 -5.59
CA PRO A 46 1.85 -10.71 -6.41
C PRO A 46 3.04 -11.38 -5.71
N SER A 47 3.25 -12.68 -5.95
CA SER A 47 4.44 -13.36 -5.43
C SER A 47 5.72 -12.73 -6.00
N HIS A 48 6.75 -12.61 -5.16
CA HIS A 48 8.07 -12.13 -5.57
C HIS A 48 8.92 -13.22 -6.26
N GLY A 49 8.53 -14.50 -6.22
CA GLY A 49 9.22 -15.58 -6.95
C GLY A 49 10.57 -16.04 -6.38
N PHE A 50 10.99 -15.55 -5.20
CA PHE A 50 12.22 -16.02 -4.56
C PHE A 50 12.03 -17.36 -3.87
N THR A 51 13.07 -18.19 -3.91
CA THR A 51 13.20 -19.30 -2.96
C THR A 51 13.48 -18.77 -1.55
N PRO A 52 13.28 -19.56 -0.48
CA PRO A 52 13.61 -19.13 0.88
C PRO A 52 15.06 -18.66 1.05
N ASN A 53 16.00 -19.31 0.35
CA ASN A 53 17.42 -18.95 0.39
C ASN A 53 17.70 -17.62 -0.31
N ASP A 54 17.16 -17.45 -1.52
CA ASP A 54 17.34 -16.21 -2.30
C ASP A 54 16.68 -15.02 -1.61
N LEU A 55 15.50 -15.22 -1.02
CA LEU A 55 14.83 -14.23 -0.20
C LEU A 55 15.73 -13.78 0.96
N SER A 56 16.30 -14.75 1.68
CA SER A 56 17.17 -14.44 2.82
C SER A 56 18.42 -13.66 2.37
N ALA A 57 19.03 -14.06 1.24
CA ALA A 57 20.15 -13.36 0.64
C ALA A 57 19.78 -11.93 0.22
N ALA A 58 18.63 -11.74 -0.43
CA ALA A 58 18.15 -10.45 -0.89
C ALA A 58 17.91 -9.48 0.28
N LEU A 59 17.20 -9.93 1.33
CA LEU A 59 16.94 -9.11 2.52
C LEU A 59 18.24 -8.75 3.26
N ASN A 60 19.16 -9.71 3.41
CA ASN A 60 20.47 -9.44 4.03
C ASN A 60 21.28 -8.42 3.22
N ARG A 61 21.22 -8.50 1.89
CA ARG A 61 21.88 -7.52 1.01
C ARG A 61 21.25 -6.14 1.13
N PHE A 62 19.92 -6.03 1.26
CA PHE A 62 19.27 -4.73 1.49
C PHE A 62 19.74 -4.10 2.81
N GLU A 63 19.87 -4.88 3.87
CA GLU A 63 20.40 -4.41 5.15
C GLU A 63 21.88 -4.03 5.05
N ALA A 64 22.71 -4.88 4.43
CA ALA A 64 24.14 -4.61 4.24
C ALA A 64 24.41 -3.38 3.36
N SER A 65 23.53 -3.10 2.40
CA SER A 65 23.61 -1.92 1.53
C SER A 65 23.05 -0.66 2.20
N GLY A 66 22.53 -0.78 3.42
CA GLY A 66 21.92 0.33 4.15
C GLY A 66 20.60 0.81 3.55
N TRP A 67 19.93 0.00 2.74
CA TRP A 67 18.63 0.32 2.14
C TRP A 67 17.46 -0.05 3.06
N ALA A 68 17.67 -1.06 3.90
CA ALA A 68 16.77 -1.45 4.97
C ALA A 68 17.52 -1.53 6.31
N THR A 69 16.78 -1.46 7.40
CA THR A 69 17.24 -1.78 8.75
C THR A 69 16.50 -3.00 9.26
N GLY A 70 17.19 -3.83 10.05
CA GLY A 70 16.58 -4.95 10.74
C GLY A 70 16.74 -4.87 12.25
N SER A 71 15.67 -5.18 12.97
CA SER A 71 15.65 -5.24 14.45
C SER A 71 15.14 -6.61 14.89
N ASP A 72 15.95 -7.36 15.63
CA ASP A 72 15.54 -8.68 16.13
C ASP A 72 14.53 -8.52 17.28
N PHE A 73 13.53 -9.40 17.29
CA PHE A 73 12.54 -9.48 18.36
C PHE A 73 12.10 -10.93 18.60
N ILE A 74 11.45 -11.16 19.74
CA ILE A 74 10.79 -12.42 20.07
C ILE A 74 9.29 -12.20 19.96
N ASP A 75 8.61 -12.98 19.14
CA ASP A 75 7.17 -12.86 18.97
C ASP A 75 6.39 -13.41 20.18
N ARG A 76 5.06 -13.23 20.17
CA ARG A 76 4.17 -13.72 21.23
C ARG A 76 4.18 -15.25 21.44
N HIS A 77 4.78 -16.00 20.52
CA HIS A 77 4.92 -17.45 20.55
C HIS A 77 6.37 -17.89 20.85
N SER A 78 7.18 -16.97 21.38
CA SER A 78 8.59 -17.20 21.71
C SER A 78 9.46 -17.58 20.52
N LYS A 79 9.08 -17.19 19.30
CA LYS A 79 9.88 -17.40 18.10
C LYS A 79 10.67 -16.12 17.79
N SER A 80 11.97 -16.27 17.53
CA SER A 80 12.79 -15.15 17.06
C SER A 80 12.38 -14.77 15.64
N ASP A 81 12.24 -13.47 15.41
CA ASP A 81 11.96 -12.89 14.10
C ASP A 81 12.66 -11.53 14.01
N ARG A 82 12.62 -10.92 12.82
CA ARG A 82 13.30 -9.66 12.54
C ARG A 82 12.33 -8.69 11.90
N GLU A 83 12.13 -7.54 12.52
CA GLU A 83 11.40 -6.42 11.93
C GLU A 83 12.28 -5.78 10.86
N ILE A 84 11.70 -5.49 9.70
CA ILE A 84 12.36 -4.89 8.54
C ILE A 84 11.68 -3.55 8.27
N SER A 85 12.48 -2.50 8.21
CA SER A 85 12.05 -1.14 7.87
C SER A 85 12.97 -0.54 6.82
N ILE A 86 12.48 0.41 6.05
CA ILE A 86 13.28 1.14 5.06
C ILE A 86 14.11 2.22 5.73
N THR A 87 15.30 2.49 5.20
CA THR A 87 16.10 3.66 5.57
C THR A 87 15.78 4.85 4.66
N ASP A 88 16.29 6.04 4.98
CA ASP A 88 16.22 7.18 4.07
C ASP A 88 16.91 6.92 2.72
N ALA A 89 18.00 6.14 2.72
CA ALA A 89 18.70 5.77 1.50
C ALA A 89 17.86 4.81 0.64
N GLY A 90 17.25 3.80 1.29
CA GLY A 90 16.33 2.89 0.61
C GLY A 90 15.09 3.60 0.11
N ALA A 91 14.54 4.55 0.86
CA ALA A 91 13.38 5.32 0.46
C ALA A 91 13.64 6.13 -0.81
N ARG A 92 14.79 6.80 -0.90
CA ARG A 92 15.20 7.51 -2.13
C ARG A 92 15.36 6.56 -3.32
N LEU A 93 15.94 5.38 -3.07
CA LEU A 93 16.08 4.35 -4.09
C LEU A 93 14.71 3.91 -4.60
N TRP A 94 13.77 3.59 -3.69
CA TRP A 94 12.41 3.20 -4.06
C TRP A 94 11.65 4.32 -4.80
N GLU A 95 11.75 5.57 -4.33
CA GLU A 95 11.13 6.72 -5.00
C GLU A 95 11.69 6.94 -6.41
N SER A 96 12.97 6.63 -6.66
CA SER A 96 13.55 6.73 -8.00
C SER A 96 12.95 5.69 -8.97
N GLU A 97 12.64 4.48 -8.49
CA GLU A 97 12.00 3.41 -9.26
C GLU A 97 10.51 3.63 -9.51
N ARG A 98 9.80 4.13 -8.50
CA ARG A 98 8.34 4.27 -8.55
C ARG A 98 7.86 5.65 -8.97
N GLN A 99 8.65 6.70 -8.74
CA GLN A 99 8.26 8.10 -8.92
C GLN A 99 6.83 8.39 -8.42
N PRO A 100 6.52 8.13 -7.14
CA PRO A 100 5.17 8.28 -6.61
C PRO A 100 4.72 9.75 -6.62
N ASP A 101 3.56 10.04 -7.20
CA ASP A 101 2.82 11.25 -6.85
C ASP A 101 2.09 11.00 -5.52
N TRP A 102 2.69 11.50 -4.45
CA TRP A 102 2.14 11.38 -3.11
C TRP A 102 0.80 12.09 -2.92
N SER A 103 0.46 13.08 -3.75
CA SER A 103 -0.85 13.75 -3.68
C SER A 103 -2.00 12.80 -4.03
N ARG A 104 -1.68 11.69 -4.71
CA ARG A 104 -2.61 10.66 -5.16
C ARG A 104 -2.64 9.40 -4.30
N LEU A 105 -1.82 9.34 -3.26
CA LEU A 105 -1.90 8.24 -2.28
C LEU A 105 -3.23 8.32 -1.53
N VAL A 106 -3.92 7.20 -1.48
CA VAL A 106 -5.09 6.99 -0.63
C VAL A 106 -4.87 5.79 0.29
N MET A 107 -5.29 5.92 1.55
CA MET A 107 -5.38 4.83 2.50
C MET A 107 -6.79 4.75 3.10
N GLU A 108 -7.39 3.57 3.06
CA GLU A 108 -8.63 3.27 3.76
C GLU A 108 -8.42 2.64 5.15
N TRP A 109 -9.27 3.02 6.11
CA TRP A 109 -9.39 2.37 7.41
C TRP A 109 -10.86 2.02 7.66
N TYR A 110 -11.10 0.77 8.06
CA TYR A 110 -12.41 0.26 8.47
C TYR A 110 -12.53 0.21 10.00
N GLY A 111 -13.44 1.03 10.55
CA GLY A 111 -13.71 1.13 11.98
C GLY A 111 -14.77 0.14 12.45
N ARG A 112 -14.88 -0.01 13.78
CA ARG A 112 -15.93 -0.85 14.39
C ARG A 112 -17.33 -0.38 13.98
N SER A 113 -18.23 -1.35 13.85
CA SER A 113 -19.65 -1.10 13.64
C SER A 113 -20.22 -0.22 14.74
N ARG A 114 -21.16 0.67 14.39
CA ARG A 114 -21.91 1.43 15.40
C ARG A 114 -22.59 0.43 16.34
N PRO A 115 -22.54 0.61 17.68
CA PRO A 115 -23.25 -0.27 18.59
C PRO A 115 -24.72 -0.42 18.17
N ASN A 116 -25.22 -1.66 18.11
CA ASN A 116 -26.58 -2.01 17.69
C ASN A 116 -26.92 -1.68 16.22
N THR A 117 -25.92 -1.53 15.35
CA THR A 117 -26.13 -1.45 13.90
C THR A 117 -25.15 -2.34 13.16
N GLU A 118 -25.52 -2.79 11.97
CA GLU A 118 -24.62 -3.42 11.01
C GLU A 118 -23.74 -2.39 10.26
N ARG A 119 -23.93 -1.09 10.53
CA ARG A 119 -23.21 -0.05 9.80
C ARG A 119 -21.76 0.03 10.23
N HIS A 120 -20.88 0.06 9.25
CA HIS A 120 -19.44 0.15 9.42
C HIS A 120 -18.94 1.56 9.09
N ARG A 121 -17.98 2.07 9.87
CA ARG A 121 -17.36 3.35 9.54
C ARG A 121 -16.20 3.12 8.58
N VAL A 122 -16.19 3.81 7.45
CA VAL A 122 -15.01 3.91 6.59
C VAL A 122 -14.35 5.27 6.74
N SER A 123 -13.04 5.29 6.63
CA SER A 123 -12.21 6.49 6.67
C SER A 123 -11.21 6.43 5.53
N VAL A 124 -11.24 7.42 4.65
CA VAL A 124 -10.34 7.59 3.52
C VAL A 124 -9.37 8.72 3.86
N LEU A 125 -8.09 8.44 3.78
CA LEU A 125 -7.00 9.35 4.13
C LEU A 125 -6.11 9.60 2.91
N GLY A 126 -5.62 10.81 2.74
CA GLY A 126 -4.70 11.16 1.65
C GLY A 126 -4.17 12.58 1.78
N HIS A 127 -3.24 12.96 0.89
CA HIS A 127 -2.64 14.30 0.90
C HIS A 127 -3.42 15.34 0.08
N SER A 128 -4.42 14.91 -0.70
CA SER A 128 -5.30 15.78 -1.48
C SER A 128 -6.77 15.50 -1.16
N HIS A 129 -7.50 16.52 -0.70
CA HIS A 129 -8.93 16.42 -0.44
C HIS A 129 -9.69 15.96 -1.71
N ALA A 130 -9.33 16.51 -2.86
CA ALA A 130 -9.97 16.16 -4.13
C ALA A 130 -9.77 14.69 -4.49
N ILE A 131 -8.56 14.14 -4.28
CA ILE A 131 -8.30 12.72 -4.53
C ILE A 131 -9.04 11.83 -3.53
N CYS A 132 -9.03 12.17 -2.24
CA CYS A 132 -9.79 11.43 -1.23
C CYS A 132 -11.29 11.40 -1.56
N GLN A 133 -11.84 12.55 -1.98
CA GLN A 133 -13.27 12.66 -2.30
C GLN A 133 -13.58 11.84 -3.55
N ARG A 134 -12.74 11.96 -4.60
CA ARG A 134 -12.92 11.17 -5.82
C ARG A 134 -12.86 9.67 -5.55
N PHE A 135 -11.92 9.21 -4.72
CA PHE A 135 -11.86 7.81 -4.29
C PHE A 135 -13.16 7.38 -3.61
N PHE A 136 -13.65 8.18 -2.64
CA PHE A 136 -14.86 7.87 -1.88
C PHE A 136 -16.08 7.82 -2.80
N ASP A 137 -16.24 8.80 -3.68
CA ASP A 137 -17.37 8.90 -4.61
C ASP A 137 -17.39 7.72 -5.59
N VAL A 138 -16.27 7.44 -6.28
CA VAL A 138 -16.17 6.31 -7.21
C VAL A 138 -16.40 4.99 -6.48
N SER A 139 -15.90 4.86 -5.24
CA SER A 139 -16.14 3.67 -4.43
C SER A 139 -17.63 3.47 -4.13
N CYS A 140 -18.39 4.54 -3.92
CA CYS A 140 -19.84 4.44 -3.75
C CYS A 140 -20.54 4.14 -5.08
N GLU A 141 -20.18 4.85 -6.15
CA GLU A 141 -20.76 4.71 -7.49
C GLU A 141 -20.62 3.28 -8.04
N CYS A 142 -19.46 2.65 -7.83
CA CYS A 142 -19.23 1.28 -8.29
C CYS A 142 -19.72 0.21 -7.32
N GLY A 143 -20.25 0.58 -6.14
CA GLY A 143 -20.69 -0.38 -5.13
C GLY A 143 -19.58 -1.05 -4.32
N PHE A 144 -18.34 -0.54 -4.36
CA PHE A 144 -17.27 -0.94 -3.44
C PHE A 144 -17.61 -0.54 -1.99
N PHE A 145 -18.18 0.65 -1.82
CA PHE A 145 -18.79 1.12 -0.58
C PHE A 145 -20.31 1.10 -0.74
N ASP A 146 -20.98 0.21 -0.02
CA ASP A 146 -22.45 0.22 0.07
C ASP A 146 -22.88 1.33 1.02
N TYR A 147 -23.03 2.53 0.47
CA TYR A 147 -23.27 3.78 1.18
C TYR A 147 -24.68 4.32 0.89
N ASP A 148 -25.45 4.62 1.94
CA ASP A 148 -26.86 5.02 1.83
C ASP A 148 -27.10 6.54 1.97
N LEU A 149 -26.17 7.36 1.47
CA LEU A 149 -26.30 8.83 1.52
C LEU A 149 -26.34 9.42 2.95
N GLY A 150 -25.84 8.70 3.96
CA GLY A 150 -25.69 9.20 5.32
C GLY A 150 -24.63 10.32 5.45
N PRO A 151 -24.53 11.06 6.55
CA PRO A 151 -23.58 12.18 6.65
C PRO A 151 -22.12 11.77 6.40
N VAL A 152 -21.44 12.52 5.51
CA VAL A 152 -19.99 12.42 5.30
C VAL A 152 -19.30 13.53 6.08
N VAL A 153 -18.25 13.17 6.82
CA VAL A 153 -17.43 14.11 7.56
C VAL A 153 -16.08 14.27 6.85
N SER A 154 -15.69 15.51 6.57
CA SER A 154 -14.35 15.86 6.12
C SER A 154 -13.58 16.60 7.21
N ARG A 155 -12.31 16.24 7.40
CA ARG A 155 -11.39 16.87 8.37
C ARG A 155 -9.97 16.91 7.81
N MET A 156 -9.20 17.89 8.26
CA MET A 156 -7.74 17.90 8.07
C MET A 156 -7.04 17.55 9.39
N ALA A 157 -5.96 16.79 9.32
CA ALA A 157 -5.12 16.46 10.46
C ALA A 157 -3.65 16.37 10.03
N ASN A 158 -2.72 16.35 10.99
CA ASN A 158 -1.31 16.07 10.73
C ASN A 158 -1.00 14.62 11.10
N ARG A 159 -0.60 13.79 10.13
CA ARG A 159 -0.31 12.37 10.32
C ARG A 159 0.84 11.89 9.44
N LYS A 160 1.38 10.71 9.76
CA LYS A 160 2.20 9.92 8.83
C LYS A 160 1.29 8.92 8.11
N LEU A 161 1.12 9.06 6.80
CA LEU A 161 0.49 8.02 5.98
C LEU A 161 1.49 6.92 5.64
N ILE A 162 2.74 7.30 5.37
CA ILE A 162 3.86 6.39 5.20
C ILE A 162 4.79 6.53 6.40
N TYR A 163 5.14 5.41 7.02
CA TYR A 163 5.76 5.37 8.35
C TYR A 163 7.12 6.08 8.44
N TRP A 164 7.92 6.04 7.37
CA TRP A 164 9.23 6.69 7.28
C TRP A 164 9.15 8.15 6.82
N ARG A 165 8.03 8.60 6.26
CA ARG A 165 7.86 9.99 5.84
C ARG A 165 7.60 10.91 7.04
N PRO A 166 7.93 12.22 6.93
CA PRO A 166 7.60 13.18 7.98
C PRO A 166 6.08 13.28 8.18
N VAL A 167 5.67 13.78 9.35
CA VAL A 167 4.27 14.14 9.61
C VAL A 167 3.87 15.26 8.64
N GLN A 168 2.75 15.06 7.94
CA GLN A 168 2.26 16.01 6.94
C GLN A 168 0.75 16.23 7.12
N PRO A 169 0.20 17.33 6.57
CA PRO A 169 -1.23 17.51 6.44
C PRO A 169 -1.85 16.37 5.62
N VAL A 170 -2.92 15.81 6.16
CA VAL A 170 -3.74 14.77 5.52
C VAL A 170 -5.20 15.16 5.62
N TYR A 171 -5.96 14.86 4.58
CA TYR A 171 -7.39 14.97 4.55
C TYR A 171 -8.01 13.62 4.90
N LEU A 172 -9.05 13.66 5.72
CA LEU A 172 -9.86 12.53 6.13
C LEU A 172 -11.27 12.75 5.60
N ILE A 173 -11.79 11.78 4.87
CA ILE A 173 -13.20 11.68 4.50
C ILE A 173 -13.76 10.43 5.17
N SER A 174 -14.88 10.56 5.87
CA SER A 174 -15.45 9.44 6.62
C SER A 174 -16.96 9.38 6.52
N GLY A 175 -17.48 8.20 6.25
CA GLY A 175 -18.91 7.90 6.15
C GLY A 175 -19.26 6.58 6.83
N TRP A 176 -20.57 6.35 6.98
CA TRP A 176 -21.12 5.06 7.45
C TRP A 176 -21.59 4.26 6.24
N LEU A 177 -21.12 3.02 6.14
CA LEU A 177 -21.49 2.06 5.12
C LEU A 177 -22.49 1.06 5.71
N ASN A 178 -23.40 0.55 4.89
CA ASN A 178 -24.23 -0.62 5.22
C ASN A 178 -23.41 -1.91 5.11
N SER A 179 -22.51 -1.97 4.12
CA SER A 179 -21.64 -3.11 3.85
C SER A 179 -20.37 -2.67 3.11
N TRP A 180 -19.33 -3.49 3.17
CA TRP A 180 -18.14 -3.38 2.31
C TRP A 180 -17.98 -4.62 1.40
N HIS A 181 -18.96 -5.53 1.42
CA HIS A 181 -18.97 -6.78 0.65
C HIS A 181 -19.89 -6.70 -0.58
N GLY A 182 -20.08 -5.49 -1.12
CA GLY A 182 -20.87 -5.29 -2.33
C GLY A 182 -20.28 -5.96 -3.57
N ARG A 183 -21.12 -6.19 -4.59
CA ARG A 183 -20.63 -6.54 -5.93
C ARG A 183 -20.10 -5.26 -6.57
N ALA A 184 -18.82 -4.99 -6.36
CA ALA A 184 -18.16 -3.84 -6.96
C ALA A 184 -18.04 -4.00 -8.48
N ASP A 185 -18.44 -2.97 -9.23
CA ASP A 185 -18.08 -2.79 -10.63
C ASP A 185 -16.59 -2.40 -10.70
N TRP A 186 -15.74 -3.43 -10.74
CA TRP A 186 -14.29 -3.24 -10.81
C TRP A 186 -13.84 -2.56 -12.09
N GLU A 187 -14.55 -2.73 -13.20
CA GLU A 187 -14.20 -2.08 -14.46
C GLU A 187 -14.39 -0.57 -14.35
N HIS A 188 -15.53 -0.13 -13.80
CA HIS A 188 -15.76 1.27 -13.48
C HIS A 188 -14.71 1.81 -12.50
N PHE A 189 -14.43 1.07 -11.42
CA PHE A 189 -13.43 1.49 -10.42
C PHE A 189 -12.03 1.70 -11.02
N GLN A 190 -11.60 0.83 -11.95
CA GLN A 190 -10.31 0.96 -12.62
C GLN A 190 -10.29 2.11 -13.62
N ARG A 191 -11.37 2.30 -14.39
CA ARG A 191 -11.46 3.36 -15.40
C ARG A 191 -11.41 4.77 -14.79
N GLU A 192 -12.06 4.96 -13.64
CA GLU A 192 -12.11 6.26 -12.95
C GLU A 192 -10.91 6.50 -12.03
N ARG A 193 -9.97 5.55 -11.96
CA ARG A 193 -8.87 5.58 -11.02
C ARG A 193 -7.89 6.71 -11.34
N VAL A 194 -7.76 7.61 -10.37
CA VAL A 194 -6.77 8.70 -10.37
C VAL A 194 -5.89 8.71 -9.12
N TRP A 195 -5.98 7.65 -8.31
CA TRP A 195 -5.28 7.45 -7.05
C TRP A 195 -4.52 6.13 -7.05
N TRP A 196 -3.62 5.94 -6.10
CA TRP A 196 -2.98 4.67 -5.81
C TRP A 196 -3.08 4.36 -4.31
N ARG A 197 -3.16 3.06 -4.00
CA ARG A 197 -3.19 2.48 -2.65
C ARG A 197 -2.03 1.52 -2.44
N PHE A 198 -1.60 0.89 -3.53
CA PHE A 198 -0.48 -0.06 -3.56
C PHE A 198 0.58 0.44 -4.55
N ALA A 199 1.84 0.02 -4.34
CA ALA A 199 2.97 0.53 -5.12
C ALA A 199 2.92 0.10 -6.60
N ASP A 200 2.40 -1.08 -6.90
CA ASP A 200 2.18 -1.58 -8.27
C ASP A 200 1.15 -0.74 -9.04
N GLU A 201 0.23 -0.07 -8.35
CA GLU A 201 -0.73 0.85 -8.97
C GLU A 201 -0.08 2.17 -9.42
N ILE A 202 1.13 2.50 -8.98
CA ILE A 202 1.77 3.79 -9.31
C ILE A 202 2.07 3.85 -10.81
N GLY A 203 2.72 2.82 -11.37
CA GLY A 203 3.13 2.86 -12.78
C GLY A 203 1.96 2.81 -13.78
N THR A 204 0.76 2.39 -13.36
CA THR A 204 -0.42 2.42 -14.23
C THR A 204 -0.97 3.83 -14.44
N LEU A 205 -0.80 4.73 -13.46
CA LEU A 205 -1.31 6.10 -13.50
C LEU A 205 -0.48 7.05 -14.38
N TRP A 206 0.82 6.77 -14.53
CA TRP A 206 1.76 7.65 -15.23
C TRP A 206 2.21 7.12 -16.57
N GLU A 207 1.61 6.02 -17.05
CA GLU A 207 2.06 5.33 -18.25
C GLU A 207 3.57 5.02 -18.22
N LEU A 208 4.12 4.70 -17.04
CA LEU A 208 5.51 4.26 -16.94
C LEU A 208 5.72 3.06 -17.89
N PRO A 209 6.89 2.98 -18.55
CA PRO A 209 7.17 1.90 -19.48
C PRO A 209 7.00 0.54 -18.79
N SER A 210 6.48 -0.43 -19.54
CA SER A 210 6.57 -1.85 -19.17
C SER A 210 8.03 -2.29 -19.21
N ALA A 211 8.43 -3.23 -18.35
CA ALA A 211 9.81 -3.67 -18.18
C ALA A 211 10.53 -4.25 -19.43
N ASP A 212 9.86 -4.33 -20.59
CA ASP A 212 10.41 -4.81 -21.87
C ASP A 212 10.64 -3.69 -22.92
N GLY A 213 10.85 -2.44 -22.48
CA GLY A 213 11.12 -1.28 -23.34
C GLY A 213 12.57 -0.84 -23.35
#